data_AF-A0A6J4L481-F1
#
_entry.id   AF-A0A6J4L481-F1
#
_cell.length_a   1.000
_cell.length_b   1.000
_cell.length_c   1.000
_cell.angle_alpha   90.00
_cell.angle_beta   90.00
_cell.angle_gamma   90.00
#
_symmetry.space_group_name_H-M   'P 1'
#
loop_
_entity.id
_entity.type
_entity.pdbx_description
1 polymer ?
#
loop_
_entity_poly.entity_id
_entity_poly.type
_entity_poly.pdbx_seq_one_letter_code
_entity_poly.pdbx_strand_id
1 'polypeptide(L)'
;MTAASTLTPFDLPDAREAVKVAGRIQAQVEDDLRSASRALAEAERAYREALSETIVELHADGLAWSVCGDVARGSKRVAALRRDRDIAEGVLDATRQNAYRRGADRRDLSRLLNWSARRDLADDHAGQREPDVAQPTFGRQAA
;
A
#
# COMPACT_ATOMS: atom_id res chain seq x y z
N MET A 1 28.16 5.09 34.32
CA MET A 1 28.73 4.50 33.07
C MET A 1 27.56 4.04 32.22
N THR A 2 27.53 4.54 30.99
CA THR A 2 26.45 4.51 30.00
C THR A 2 25.91 3.11 29.74
N ALA A 3 24.60 2.92 29.95
CA ALA A 3 23.87 1.77 29.45
C ALA A 3 24.04 1.74 27.93
N ALA A 4 24.75 0.72 27.43
CA ALA A 4 24.79 0.44 26.00
C ALA A 4 23.33 0.27 25.55
N SER A 5 22.88 1.14 24.66
CA SER A 5 21.53 1.07 24.11
C SER A 5 21.42 -0.25 23.35
N THR A 6 20.86 -1.28 24.00
CA THR A 6 20.53 -2.58 23.42
C THR A 6 19.29 -2.42 22.54
N LEU A 7 19.39 -1.57 21.53
CA LEU A 7 18.57 -1.65 20.33
C LEU A 7 19.21 -2.73 19.47
N THR A 8 19.09 -3.98 19.91
CA THR A 8 19.37 -5.12 19.05
C THR A 8 18.40 -5.02 17.88
N PRO A 9 18.89 -4.85 16.65
CA PRO A 9 18.02 -4.94 15.48
C PRO A 9 17.32 -6.31 15.50
N PHE A 10 16.09 -6.38 14.99
CA PHE A 10 15.26 -7.59 14.88
C PHE A 10 16.09 -8.88 14.85
N ASP A 11 15.92 -9.74 15.85
CA ASP A 11 16.50 -11.07 15.79
C ASP A 11 15.86 -11.86 14.63
N LEU A 12 16.55 -12.92 14.18
CA LEU A 12 16.09 -13.74 13.05
C LEU A 12 14.63 -14.25 13.20
N PRO A 13 14.19 -14.70 14.39
CA PRO A 13 12.79 -15.03 14.65
C PRO A 13 11.82 -13.84 14.49
N ASP A 14 12.09 -12.69 15.10
CA ASP A 14 11.23 -11.51 15.05
C ASP A 14 11.14 -10.95 13.62
N ALA A 15 12.24 -10.98 12.88
CA ALA A 15 12.29 -10.59 11.47
C ALA A 15 11.36 -11.46 10.60
N ARG A 16 11.37 -12.78 10.82
CA ARG A 16 10.52 -13.73 10.08
C ARG A 16 9.05 -13.51 10.40
N GLU A 17 8.70 -13.28 11.65
CA GLU A 17 7.33 -12.98 12.04
C GLU A 17 6.85 -11.63 11.48
N ALA A 18 7.69 -10.59 11.51
CA ALA A 18 7.37 -9.30 10.90
C ALA A 18 7.06 -9.42 9.40
N VAL A 19 7.85 -10.21 8.65
CA VAL A 19 7.62 -10.47 7.22
C VAL A 19 6.31 -11.23 6.99
N LYS A 20 6.01 -12.25 7.81
CA LYS A 20 4.73 -13.01 7.72
C LYS A 20 3.53 -12.10 8.00
N VAL A 21 3.61 -11.25 9.02
CA VAL A 21 2.55 -10.27 9.35
C VAL A 21 2.34 -9.30 8.19
N ALA A 22 3.41 -8.72 7.65
CA ALA A 22 3.32 -7.82 6.50
C ALA A 22 2.72 -8.53 5.26
N GLY A 23 3.08 -9.80 5.03
CA GLY A 23 2.49 -10.62 3.97
C GLY A 23 0.99 -10.85 4.13
N ARG A 24 0.53 -11.17 5.35
CA ARG A 24 -0.90 -11.34 5.65
C ARG A 24 -1.69 -10.04 5.45
N ILE A 25 -1.14 -8.91 5.88
CA ILE A 25 -1.78 -7.59 5.70
C ILE A 25 -1.88 -7.25 4.22
N GLN A 26 -0.83 -7.50 3.43
CA GLN A 26 -0.84 -7.28 1.98
C GLN A 26 -1.92 -8.13 1.31
N ALA A 27 -2.01 -9.42 1.63
CA ALA A 27 -3.02 -10.32 1.09
C ALA A 27 -4.45 -9.84 1.41
N GLN A 28 -4.69 -9.38 2.64
CA GLN A 28 -5.98 -8.82 3.03
C GLN A 28 -6.37 -7.61 2.16
N VAL A 29 -5.42 -6.69 1.93
CA VAL A 29 -5.70 -5.51 1.11
C VAL A 29 -5.91 -5.86 -0.37
N GLU A 30 -5.30 -6.93 -0.87
CA GLU A 30 -5.56 -7.44 -2.23
C GLU A 30 -6.98 -8.03 -2.36
N ASP A 31 -7.48 -8.72 -1.33
CA ASP A 31 -8.86 -9.20 -1.29
C ASP A 31 -9.87 -8.03 -1.16
N ASP A 32 -9.55 -7.01 -0.36
CA ASP A 32 -10.33 -5.78 -0.27
C ASP A 32 -10.38 -5.06 -1.63
N LEU A 33 -9.25 -5.01 -2.35
CA LEU A 33 -9.16 -4.42 -3.67
C LEU A 33 -10.03 -5.16 -4.69
N ARG A 34 -10.00 -6.50 -4.66
CA ARG A 34 -10.87 -7.34 -5.52
C ARG A 34 -12.34 -7.07 -5.23
N SER A 35 -12.69 -6.96 -3.96
CA SER A 35 -14.07 -6.70 -3.51
C SER A 35 -14.54 -5.31 -3.91
N ALA A 36 -13.74 -4.27 -3.69
CA ALA A 36 -14.04 -2.90 -4.09
C ALA A 36 -14.16 -2.76 -5.62
N SER A 37 -13.28 -3.42 -6.38
CA SER A 37 -13.33 -3.42 -7.84
C SER A 37 -14.61 -4.07 -8.36
N ARG A 38 -15.07 -5.16 -7.73
CA ARG A 38 -16.32 -5.81 -8.07
C ARG A 38 -17.52 -4.92 -7.74
N ALA A 39 -17.53 -4.30 -6.57
CA ALA A 39 -18.60 -3.39 -6.16
C ALA A 39 -18.76 -2.21 -7.12
N LEU A 40 -17.65 -1.60 -7.56
CA LEU A 40 -17.70 -0.54 -8.57
C LEU A 40 -18.27 -1.04 -9.90
N ALA A 41 -17.83 -2.21 -10.37
CA ALA A 41 -18.34 -2.77 -11.63
C ALA A 41 -19.85 -3.04 -11.57
N GLU A 42 -20.35 -3.56 -10.44
CA GLU A 42 -21.78 -3.82 -10.24
C GLU A 42 -22.58 -2.50 -10.17
N ALA A 43 -22.08 -1.49 -9.45
CA ALA A 43 -22.72 -0.18 -9.37
C ALA A 43 -22.73 0.56 -10.72
N GLU A 44 -21.63 0.48 -11.49
CA GLU A 44 -21.54 1.07 -12.82
C GLU A 44 -22.51 0.40 -13.80
N ARG A 45 -22.61 -0.93 -13.76
CA ARG A 45 -23.60 -1.67 -14.57
C ARG A 45 -25.02 -1.20 -14.24
N ALA A 46 -25.39 -1.22 -12.96
CA ALA A 46 -26.73 -0.83 -12.52
C ALA A 46 -27.07 0.62 -12.93
N TYR A 47 -26.12 1.55 -12.76
CA TYR A 47 -26.28 2.93 -13.20
C TYR A 47 -26.49 3.04 -14.72
N ARG A 48 -25.67 2.35 -15.53
CA ARG A 48 -25.77 2.41 -16.99
C ARG A 48 -27.07 1.83 -17.51
N GLU A 49 -27.49 0.67 -16.99
CA GLU A 49 -28.75 0.03 -17.34
C GLU A 49 -29.93 0.96 -17.02
N ALA A 50 -30.01 1.46 -15.78
CA ALA A 50 -31.09 2.35 -15.37
C ALA A 50 -31.12 3.67 -16.16
N LEU A 51 -29.96 4.25 -16.47
CA LEU A 51 -29.88 5.47 -17.28
C LEU A 51 -30.41 5.22 -18.68
N SER A 52 -29.99 4.13 -19.33
CA SER A 52 -30.44 3.77 -20.67
C SER A 52 -31.95 3.50 -20.72
N GLU A 53 -32.47 2.72 -19.77
CA GLU A 53 -33.92 2.48 -19.64
C GLU A 53 -34.69 3.79 -19.52
N THR A 54 -34.28 4.66 -18.59
CA THR A 54 -34.97 5.93 -18.32
C THR A 54 -34.94 6.85 -19.55
N ILE A 55 -33.85 6.87 -20.31
CA ILE A 55 -33.76 7.67 -21.55
C ILE A 55 -34.79 7.20 -22.58
N VAL A 56 -34.93 5.88 -22.76
CA VAL A 56 -35.87 5.31 -23.73
C VAL A 56 -37.32 5.56 -23.30
N GLU A 57 -37.63 5.40 -22.01
CA GLU A 57 -38.95 5.71 -21.43
C GLU A 57 -39.32 7.19 -21.65
N LEU A 58 -38.42 8.12 -21.31
CA LEU A 58 -38.67 9.55 -21.51
C LEU A 58 -38.90 9.91 -22.98
N HIS A 59 -38.17 9.28 -23.90
CA HIS A 59 -38.40 9.52 -25.33
C HIS A 59 -39.75 8.96 -25.79
N ALA A 60 -40.11 7.75 -25.33
CA ALA A 60 -41.41 7.17 -25.61
C ALA A 60 -42.57 8.05 -25.09
N ASP A 61 -42.36 8.76 -23.97
CA ASP A 61 -43.28 9.75 -23.41
C ASP A 61 -43.31 11.09 -24.18
N GLY A 62 -42.61 11.19 -25.30
CA GLY A 62 -42.65 12.33 -26.21
C GLY A 62 -41.56 13.38 -25.98
N LEU A 63 -40.60 13.13 -25.10
CA LEU A 63 -39.47 14.04 -24.90
C LEU A 63 -38.46 13.92 -26.06
N ALA A 64 -37.88 15.05 -26.48
CA ALA A 64 -36.87 15.04 -27.53
C ALA A 64 -35.59 14.31 -27.07
N TRP A 65 -35.00 13.48 -27.95
CA TRP A 65 -33.76 12.72 -27.66
C TRP A 65 -32.63 13.58 -27.09
N SER A 66 -32.50 14.83 -27.56
CA SER A 66 -31.47 15.77 -27.11
C SER A 66 -31.59 16.15 -25.62
N VAL A 67 -32.78 16.06 -25.03
CA VAL A 67 -33.06 16.45 -23.63
C VAL A 67 -33.22 15.24 -22.71
N CYS A 68 -33.55 14.07 -23.25
CA CYS A 68 -33.78 12.83 -22.48
C CYS A 68 -32.60 12.50 -21.55
N GLY A 69 -31.36 12.67 -22.02
CA GLY A 69 -30.16 12.37 -21.22
C GLY A 69 -30.02 13.24 -19.97
N ASP A 70 -30.35 14.52 -20.05
CA ASP A 70 -30.28 15.44 -18.91
C ASP A 70 -31.38 15.15 -17.90
N VAL A 71 -32.60 14.90 -18.38
CA VAL A 71 -33.75 14.59 -17.51
C VAL A 71 -33.58 13.22 -16.85
N ALA A 72 -33.12 12.21 -17.59
CA ALA A 72 -32.87 10.87 -17.04
C ALA A 72 -31.85 10.91 -15.89
N ARG A 73 -30.75 11.66 -16.04
CA ARG A 73 -29.75 11.87 -14.98
C ARG A 73 -30.32 12.58 -13.75
N GLY A 74 -31.34 13.42 -13.92
CA GLY A 74 -32.05 14.09 -12.82
C GLY A 74 -33.10 13.21 -12.13
N SER A 75 -33.46 12.05 -12.70
CA SER A 75 -34.42 11.15 -12.08
C SER A 75 -33.88 10.61 -10.75
N LYS A 76 -34.75 10.46 -9.74
CA LYS A 76 -34.34 10.02 -8.40
C LYS A 76 -33.61 8.67 -8.42
N ARG A 77 -34.10 7.72 -9.22
CA ARG A 77 -33.51 6.37 -9.37
C ARG A 77 -32.09 6.45 -9.92
N VAL A 78 -31.91 7.11 -11.08
CA VAL A 78 -30.60 7.20 -11.75
C VAL A 78 -29.62 8.03 -10.93
N ALA A 79 -30.08 9.12 -10.29
CA ALA A 79 -29.24 9.94 -9.42
C ALA A 79 -28.75 9.16 -8.19
N ALA A 80 -29.60 8.32 -7.58
CA ALA A 80 -29.20 7.46 -6.47
C ALA A 80 -28.15 6.43 -6.92
N LEU A 81 -28.36 5.75 -8.04
CA LEU A 81 -27.40 4.80 -8.59
C LEU A 81 -26.07 5.45 -8.97
N ARG A 82 -26.10 6.68 -9.50
CA ARG A 82 -24.90 7.47 -9.76
C ARG A 82 -24.13 7.75 -8.48
N ARG A 83 -24.82 8.18 -7.41
CA ARG A 83 -24.19 8.41 -6.11
C ARG A 83 -23.52 7.14 -5.59
N ASP A 84 -24.20 6.01 -5.68
CA ASP A 84 -23.67 4.74 -5.17
C ASP A 84 -22.45 4.27 -5.98
N ARG A 85 -22.46 4.49 -7.31
CA ARG A 85 -21.28 4.30 -8.17
C ARG A 85 -20.12 5.21 -7.76
N ASP A 86 -20.37 6.51 -7.56
CA ASP A 86 -19.33 7.49 -7.20
C ASP A 86 -18.73 7.17 -5.82
N ILE A 87 -19.54 6.66 -4.89
CA ILE A 87 -19.05 6.12 -3.61
C ILE A 87 -18.15 4.91 -3.83
N ALA A 88 -18.59 3.95 -4.65
CA ALA A 88 -17.80 2.74 -4.93
C ALA A 88 -16.46 3.07 -5.62
N GLU A 89 -16.44 4.09 -6.48
CA GLU A 89 -15.22 4.60 -7.12
C GLU A 89 -14.25 5.17 -6.07
N GLY A 90 -14.76 6.03 -5.17
CA GLY A 90 -13.97 6.56 -4.06
C GLY A 90 -13.42 5.48 -3.13
N VAL A 91 -14.20 4.43 -2.85
CA VAL A 91 -13.75 3.28 -2.05
C VAL A 91 -12.65 2.49 -2.76
N LEU A 92 -12.77 2.27 -4.07
CA LEU A 92 -11.73 1.59 -4.85
C LEU A 92 -10.44 2.40 -4.86
N ASP A 93 -10.52 3.71 -5.05
CA ASP A 93 -9.34 4.57 -5.06
C ASP A 93 -8.66 4.63 -3.69
N ALA A 94 -9.42 4.74 -2.60
CA ALA A 94 -8.88 4.65 -1.25
C ALA A 94 -8.17 3.30 -1.01
N THR A 95 -8.77 2.20 -1.50
CA THR A 95 -8.20 0.85 -1.38
C THR A 95 -6.91 0.71 -2.20
N ARG A 96 -6.84 1.29 -3.41
CA ARG A 96 -5.60 1.35 -4.22
C ARG A 96 -4.48 2.08 -3.49
N GLN A 97 -4.78 3.21 -2.85
CA GLN A 97 -3.79 3.93 -2.05
C GLN A 97 -3.32 3.14 -0.84
N ASN A 98 -4.22 2.40 -0.19
CA ASN A 98 -3.86 1.48 0.89
C ASN A 98 -2.94 0.36 0.38
N ALA A 99 -3.28 -0.29 -0.73
CA ALA A 99 -2.47 -1.33 -1.36
C ALA A 99 -1.05 -0.84 -1.69
N TYR A 100 -0.95 0.36 -2.26
CA TYR A 100 0.34 1.00 -2.51
C TYR A 100 1.14 1.21 -1.22
N ARG A 101 0.50 1.71 -0.16
CA ARG A 101 1.14 1.93 1.14
C ARG A 101 1.66 0.62 1.73
N ARG A 102 0.87 -0.46 1.71
CA ARG A 102 1.31 -1.78 2.20
C ARG A 102 2.50 -2.34 1.41
N GLY A 103 2.51 -2.13 0.09
CA GLY A 103 3.66 -2.46 -0.75
C GLY A 103 4.90 -1.62 -0.44
N ALA A 104 4.73 -0.35 -0.05
CA ALA A 104 5.83 0.49 0.43
C ALA A 104 6.35 0.02 1.80
N ASP A 105 5.47 -0.20 2.77
CA ASP A 105 5.81 -0.69 4.12
C ASP A 105 6.63 -1.98 4.06
N ARG A 106 6.25 -2.92 3.18
CA ARG A 106 6.98 -4.18 2.99
C ARG A 106 8.38 -3.99 2.39
N ARG A 107 8.54 -3.03 1.47
CA ARG A 107 9.86 -2.66 0.92
C ARG A 107 10.73 -2.02 2.00
N ASP A 108 10.16 -1.15 2.81
CA ASP A 108 10.87 -0.50 3.93
C ASP A 108 11.29 -1.52 4.98
N LEU A 109 10.41 -2.46 5.35
CA LEU A 109 10.76 -3.59 6.22
C LEU A 109 11.93 -4.39 5.65
N SER A 110 11.89 -4.71 4.35
CA SER A 110 12.97 -5.46 3.68
C SER A 110 14.31 -4.69 3.71
N ARG A 111 14.28 -3.36 3.54
CA ARG A 111 15.46 -2.50 3.65
C ARG A 111 16.02 -2.47 5.07
N LEU A 112 15.15 -2.34 6.07
CA LEU A 112 15.53 -2.36 7.48
C LEU A 112 16.18 -3.68 7.87
N LEU A 113 15.58 -4.81 7.45
CA LEU A 113 16.14 -6.15 7.69
C LEU A 113 17.49 -6.37 6.99
N ASN A 114 17.68 -5.81 5.79
CA ASN A 114 18.98 -5.89 5.10
C ASN A 114 20.04 -5.04 5.82
N TRP A 115 19.67 -3.83 6.24
CA TRP A 115 20.55 -2.96 7.01
C TRP A 115 20.96 -3.59 8.35
N SER A 116 20.02 -4.19 9.08
CA SER A 116 20.32 -4.86 10.35
C SER A 116 21.29 -6.02 10.15
N ALA A 117 21.03 -6.90 9.19
CA ALA A 117 21.93 -8.01 8.90
C ALA A 117 23.35 -7.56 8.52
N ARG A 118 23.49 -6.47 7.77
CA ARG A 118 24.81 -5.88 7.45
C ARG A 118 25.52 -5.32 8.67
N ARG A 119 24.76 -4.71 9.59
CA ARG A 119 25.30 -4.18 10.83
C ARG A 119 25.81 -5.31 11.73
N ASP A 120 25.01 -6.36 11.91
CA ASP A 120 25.40 -7.51 12.74
C ASP A 120 26.71 -8.14 12.23
N LEU A 121 26.83 -8.32 10.91
CA LEU A 121 28.08 -8.78 10.27
C LEU A 121 29.28 -7.84 10.51
N ALA A 122 29.06 -6.52 10.51
CA ALA A 122 30.12 -5.55 10.75
C ALA A 122 30.55 -5.53 12.22
N ASP A 123 29.59 -5.66 13.15
CA ASP A 123 29.85 -5.72 14.59
C ASP A 123 30.59 -7.02 14.96
N ASP A 124 30.26 -8.17 14.34
CA ASP A 124 30.99 -9.44 14.49
C ASP A 124 32.46 -9.34 14.03
N HIS A 125 32.73 -8.58 12.95
CA HIS A 125 34.09 -8.33 12.50
C HIS A 125 34.84 -7.28 13.34
N ALA A 126 34.14 -6.34 14.00
CA ALA A 126 34.78 -5.38 14.90
C ALA A 126 35.37 -6.03 16.16
N GLY A 127 34.82 -7.18 16.59
CA GLY A 127 35.37 -8.03 17.65
C GLY A 127 36.60 -8.85 17.24
N GLN A 128 36.91 -8.93 15.94
CA GLN A 128 38.07 -9.64 15.37
C GLN A 128 39.22 -8.69 14.96
N ARG A 129 39.25 -7.45 15.48
CA ARG A 129 40.49 -6.66 15.39
C ARG A 129 41.58 -7.40 16.17
N GLU A 130 42.56 -7.94 15.46
CA GLU A 130 43.81 -8.41 16.06
C GLU A 130 44.34 -7.31 17.00
N PRO A 131 44.85 -7.67 18.20
CA PRO A 131 45.49 -6.68 19.05
C PRO A 131 46.55 -5.97 18.23
N ASP A 132 46.56 -4.64 18.32
CA ASP A 132 47.54 -3.77 17.67
C ASP A 132 48.94 -4.24 18.08
N VAL A 133 49.52 -5.14 17.28
CA VAL A 133 50.88 -5.63 17.49
C VAL A 133 51.73 -4.44 17.13
N ALA A 134 52.15 -3.70 18.15
CA ALA A 134 52.93 -2.47 18.04
C ALA A 134 54.00 -2.64 16.97
N GLN A 135 53.72 -2.17 15.75
CA GLN A 135 54.70 -2.22 14.69
C GLN A 135 55.79 -1.22 15.09
N PRO A 136 57.05 -1.66 15.22
CA PRO A 136 58.13 -0.73 15.50
C PRO A 136 58.22 0.25 14.32
N THR A 137 57.77 1.47 14.57
CA THR A 137 57.89 2.59 13.65
C THR A 137 59.37 2.94 13.58
N PHE A 138 60.05 2.50 12.53
CA PHE A 138 61.41 2.90 12.20
C PHE A 138 61.42 4.40 11.90
N GLY A 139 61.73 5.23 12.90
CA GLY A 139 61.74 6.68 12.66
C GLY A 139 62.00 7.60 13.84
N ARG A 140 62.55 7.14 14.97
CA ARG A 140 63.02 8.06 16.03
C ARG A 140 64.54 8.03 16.10
N GLN A 141 65.19 8.95 15.39
CA GLN A 141 66.58 9.30 15.67
C GLN A 141 66.61 10.00 17.04
N ALA A 142 67.40 9.43 17.95
CA ALA A 142 67.76 10.08 19.21
C ALA A 142 68.69 11.26 18.92
N ALA A 143 68.47 12.35 19.67
CA ALA A 143 69.32 13.53 19.70
C ALA A 143 70.70 13.24 20.29
#